data_AF-A0A1I0BC99-F1
#
_entry.id   AF-A0A1I0BC99-F1
#
_cell.length_a   1.000
_cell.length_b   1.000
_cell.length_c   1.000
_cell.angle_alpha   90.00
_cell.angle_beta   90.00
_cell.angle_gamma   90.00
#
_symmetry.space_group_name_H-M   'P 1'
#
loop_
_entity.id
_entity.type
_entity.pdbx_description
1 polymer ?
#
loop_
_entity_poly.entity_id
_entity_poly.type
_entity_poly.pdbx_seq_one_letter_code
_entity_poly.pdbx_strand_id
1 'polypeptide(L)' 'MSQKNNRKREKSIADKYYEPEDYQKQDQLSAGIAETHEQASDTLTEGTIDGKIERENGEREDIPRKGYE' A
#
# COMPACT_ATOMS: atom_id res chain seq x y z
N MET A 1 18.83 25.45 -20.09
CA MET A 1 18.36 25.54 -18.69
C MET A 1 17.30 24.49 -18.30
N SER A 2 16.55 23.89 -19.23
CA SER A 2 15.48 22.91 -18.92
C SER A 2 15.97 21.58 -18.31
N GLN A 3 17.01 20.96 -18.87
CA GLN A 3 17.51 19.64 -18.42
C GLN A 3 18.08 19.60 -17.00
N LYS A 4 18.70 20.69 -16.54
CA LYS A 4 19.30 20.75 -15.19
C LYS A 4 18.23 20.77 -14.09
N ASN A 5 17.06 21.35 -14.38
CA ASN A 5 15.95 21.44 -13.44
C ASN A 5 15.17 20.11 -13.33
N ASN A 6 15.09 19.34 -14.41
CA ASN A 6 14.45 18.02 -14.38
C ASN A 6 15.26 16.99 -13.58
N ARG A 7 16.58 16.92 -13.78
CA ARG A 7 17.46 16.03 -12.98
C ARG A 7 17.38 16.30 -11.48
N LYS A 8 17.19 17.57 -11.08
CA LYS A 8 17.03 17.93 -9.67
C LYS A 8 15.70 17.45 -9.08
N ARG A 9 14.61 17.53 -9.86
CA ARG A 9 13.28 17.01 -9.45
C ARG A 9 13.26 15.49 -9.37
N GLU A 10 13.81 14.80 -10.36
CA GLU A 10 13.91 13.34 -10.37
C GLU A 10 14.66 12.84 -9.14
N LYS A 11 15.79 13.47 -8.81
CA LYS A 11 16.55 13.14 -7.60
C LYS A 11 15.72 13.36 -6.33
N SER A 12 14.98 14.47 -6.23
CA SER A 12 14.13 14.72 -5.05
C SER A 12 12.97 13.73 -4.89
N ILE A 13 12.47 13.15 -5.99
CA ILE A 13 11.41 12.14 -5.94
C ILE A 13 11.99 10.80 -5.50
N ALA A 14 13.15 10.41 -6.03
CA ALA A 14 13.82 9.17 -5.67
C ALA A 14 14.33 9.16 -4.22
N ASP A 15 14.68 10.33 -3.68
CA ASP A 15 15.18 10.49 -2.30
C ASP A 15 14.03 10.67 -1.27
N LYS A 16 12.76 10.63 -1.68
CA LYS A 16 11.63 10.85 -0.79
C LYS A 16 11.29 9.59 0.02
N TYR A 17 11.14 9.76 1.33
CA TYR A 17 10.67 8.72 2.25
C TYR A 17 9.32 9.13 2.85
N TYR A 18 8.64 8.16 3.46
CA TYR A 18 7.42 8.41 4.22
C TYR A 18 7.67 9.37 5.38
N GLU A 19 6.82 10.37 5.50
CA GLU A 19 6.70 11.26 6.65
C GLU A 19 5.25 11.25 7.17
N PRO A 20 5.00 11.32 8.50
CA PRO A 20 3.64 11.35 9.05
C PRO A 20 2.72 12.43 8.46
N GLU A 21 3.29 13.56 8.06
CA GLU A 21 2.56 14.67 7.43
C GLU A 21 2.08 14.34 6.01
N ASP A 22 2.60 13.30 5.35
CA ASP A 22 2.21 12.90 3.99
C ASP A 22 0.72 12.54 3.89
N TYR A 23 0.09 12.08 4.98
CA TYR A 23 -1.37 11.84 5.04
C TYR A 23 -2.20 13.12 4.83
N GLN A 24 -1.62 14.30 5.05
CA GLN A 24 -2.32 15.58 4.91
C GLN A 24 -2.00 16.28 3.57
N LYS A 25 -1.01 15.78 2.83
CA LYS A 25 -0.57 16.38 1.57
C LYS A 25 -1.50 15.93 0.43
N GLN A 26 -1.80 16.85 -0.48
CA GLN A 26 -2.72 16.61 -1.62
C GLN A 26 -2.00 16.19 -2.91
N ASP A 27 -0.67 16.19 -2.94
CA ASP A 27 0.06 15.74 -4.12
C ASP A 27 0.08 14.20 -4.21
N GLN A 28 -0.03 13.71 -5.44
CA GLN A 28 -0.15 12.29 -5.74
C GLN A 28 0.98 11.44 -5.18
N LEU A 29 2.22 11.98 -5.16
CA LEU A 29 3.37 11.24 -4.66
C LEU A 29 3.29 11.05 -3.13
N SER A 30 2.98 12.11 -2.38
CA SER A 30 2.77 12.01 -0.93
C SER A 30 1.63 11.06 -0.60
N ALA A 31 0.49 11.20 -1.28
CA ALA A 31 -0.68 10.36 -1.05
C ALA A 31 -0.38 8.87 -1.27
N GLY A 32 0.31 8.51 -2.37
CA GLY A 32 0.68 7.12 -2.64
C GLY A 32 1.70 6.55 -1.65
N ILE A 33 2.64 7.37 -1.17
CA ILE A 33 3.60 6.96 -0.12
C ILE A 33 2.85 6.69 1.20
N ALA A 34 1.92 7.55 1.59
CA ALA A 34 1.12 7.38 2.80
C ALA A 34 0.21 6.14 2.72
N GLU A 35 -0.47 5.93 1.59
CA GLU A 35 -1.33 4.77 1.36
C GLU A 35 -0.54 3.45 1.44
N THR A 36 0.64 3.38 0.82
CA THR A 36 1.47 2.17 0.87
C THR A 36 2.07 1.91 2.26
N HIS A 37 2.35 2.97 3.04
CA HIS A 37 2.76 2.85 4.44
C HIS A 37 1.64 2.27 5.32
N GLU A 38 0.41 2.72 5.09
CA GLU A 38 -0.79 2.20 5.75
C GLU A 38 -0.99 0.72 5.40
N GLN A 39 -1.04 0.37 4.11
CA GLN A 39 -1.20 -1.01 3.66
C GLN A 39 -0.15 -1.97 4.25
N ALA A 40 1.10 -1.53 4.34
CA ALA A 40 2.18 -2.31 4.96
C ALA A 40 1.98 -2.48 6.48
N SER A 41 1.55 -1.42 7.16
CA SER A 41 1.31 -1.42 8.61
C SER A 41 0.07 -2.25 8.99
N ASP A 42 -0.99 -2.17 8.19
CA ASP A 42 -2.21 -2.96 8.33
C ASP A 42 -1.88 -4.44 8.15
N THR A 43 -1.14 -4.79 7.09
CA THR A 43 -0.72 -6.18 6.85
C THR A 43 0.12 -6.72 8.03
N LEU A 44 0.97 -5.89 8.63
CA LEU A 44 1.78 -6.28 9.78
C LEU A 44 0.95 -6.45 11.06
N THR A 45 -0.05 -5.59 11.26
CA THR A 45 -0.82 -5.51 12.52
C THR A 45 -2.04 -6.44 12.50
N GLU A 46 -2.84 -6.38 11.45
CA GLU A 46 -4.06 -7.17 11.26
C GLU A 46 -3.76 -8.55 10.64
N GLY A 47 -2.62 -8.68 9.97
CA GLY A 47 -2.28 -9.87 9.19
C GLY A 47 -2.84 -9.78 7.77
N THR A 48 -2.79 -10.89 7.06
CA THR A 48 -3.36 -11.02 5.71
C THR A 48 -4.84 -11.39 5.78
N ILE A 49 -5.63 -11.01 4.74
CA ILE A 49 -7.02 -11.46 4.56
C ILE A 49 -7.04 -12.93 4.08
N ASP A 50 -6.30 -13.80 4.76
CA ASP A 50 -6.26 -15.24 4.50
C ASP A 50 -7.38 -15.96 5.27
N GLY A 51 -8.55 -15.31 5.36
CA GLY A 51 -9.74 -15.88 5.97
C GLY A 51 -9.99 -17.27 5.40
N LYS A 52 -10.14 -18.26 6.28
CA LYS A 52 -10.47 -19.64 5.91
C LYS A 52 -11.93 -19.92 6.27
N ILE A 53 -12.61 -20.68 5.42
CA ILE A 53 -13.93 -21.22 5.70
C ILE A 53 -13.72 -22.44 6.62
N GLU A 54 -14.20 -22.34 7.86
CA GLU A 54 -14.24 -23.47 8.78
C GLU A 54 -15.55 -24.25 8.59
N ARG A 55 -15.46 -25.54 8.29
CA ARG A 55 -16.60 -26.45 8.15
C ARG A 55 -16.92 -27.13 9.48
N GLU A 56 -18.14 -27.65 9.61
CA GLU A 56 -18.60 -28.32 10.85
C GLU A 56 -17.75 -29.54 11.25
N ASN A 57 -17.03 -30.14 10.31
CA ASN A 57 -16.09 -31.25 10.54
C ASN A 57 -14.67 -30.78 10.94
N GLY A 58 -14.44 -29.48 11.09
CA GLY A 58 -13.14 -28.89 11.44
C GLY A 58 -12.19 -28.67 10.25
N GLU A 59 -12.62 -28.96 9.02
CA GLU A 59 -11.84 -28.64 7.83
C GLU A 59 -11.78 -27.13 7.60
N ARG A 60 -10.61 -26.61 7.23
CA ARG A 60 -10.38 -25.19 6.93
C ARG A 60 -9.93 -25.04 5.48
N GLU A 61 -10.78 -24.43 4.67
CA GLU A 61 -10.53 -24.21 3.23
C GLU A 61 -10.31 -22.73 2.94
N ASP A 62 -9.47 -22.43 1.96
CA ASP A 62 -9.25 -21.05 1.53
C ASP A 62 -10.51 -20.48 0.86
N ILE A 63 -10.85 -19.22 1.15
CA ILE A 63 -12.00 -18.57 0.51
C ILE A 63 -11.75 -18.50 -1.01
N PRO A 64 -12.65 -19.06 -1.85
CA PRO A 64 -12.50 -19.02 -3.30
C PRO A 64 -12.50 -17.57 -3.80
N ARG A 65 -11.39 -17.13 -4.42
CA ARG A 65 -11.30 -15.81 -5.08
C ARG A 65 -11.94 -15.83 -6.47
N LYS A 66 -13.22 -16.18 -6.55
CA LYS A 66 -14.01 -16.18 -7.80
C LYS A 66 -15.09 -15.11 -7.72
N GLY A 67 -15.21 -14.29 -8.76
CA GLY A 67 -16.33 -13.36 -8.91
C GLY A 67 -17.64 -14.09 -9.21
N TYR A 68 -18.76 -13.40 -9.04
CA TYR A 68 -20.06 -13.86 -9.53
C TYR A 68 -20.12 -13.61 -11.05
N GLU A 69 -20.51 -14.62 -11.84
CA GLU A 69 -20.89 -14.45 -13.25
C GLU A 69 -22.32 -13.96 -13.40
#